data_AF-A0AAU1TQL8-F1
#
_entry.id   AF-A0AAU1TQL8-F1
#
_cell.length_a   1.000
_cell.length_b   1.000
_cell.length_c   1.000
_cell.angle_alpha   90.00
_cell.angle_beta   90.00
_cell.angle_gamma   90.00
#
_symmetry.space_group_name_H-M   'P 1'
#
loop_
_entity.id
_entity.type
_entity.pdbx_description
1 polymer ?
#
loop_
_entity_poly.entity_id
_entity_poly.type
_entity_poly.pdbx_seq_one_letter_code
_entity_poly.pdbx_strand_id
1 'polypeptide(L)'
;MQISELARRAGVTTKAVRYYESLGLLTPGRLANGYLDYNEHDVRLTQEIRALGSLGIPVERTRPFLECLTAGHRHADDCPASLAGYRDAIGELTQRIEGLTARRAVLVTHLQQAAHRGSCISPADEGEDLMTDYTSVPADLPVPEDDGAAAHLPGMKVPHLELQGTGGTAVRLDALGAGRTVIYVYPLTGRPGVDLPDGWDSIPGARGCTPEACGFRDHYQDLLATGADGVFGLSSQGTDYQREVVERLHLPFQMLSDAARSLAEELGLPTFETSGLTLYKRLTLIVRDSVVEHVFYPIFPPNEHADQVLTWLRDNPL
;
A
#
# COMPACT_ATOMS: atom_id res chain seq x y z
N MET A 1 -24.12 -14.50 38.47
CA MET A 1 -24.23 -15.34 37.25
C MET A 1 -23.18 -16.44 37.28
N GLN A 2 -23.40 -17.56 36.56
CA GLN A 2 -22.44 -18.68 36.46
C GLN A 2 -21.35 -18.41 35.42
N ILE A 3 -20.23 -19.15 35.49
CA ILE A 3 -19.07 -18.96 34.60
C ILE A 3 -19.41 -19.07 33.10
N SER A 4 -20.28 -20.01 32.73
CA SER A 4 -20.70 -20.20 31.32
C SER A 4 -21.46 -19.00 30.79
N GLU A 5 -22.24 -18.34 31.64
CA GLU A 5 -23.00 -17.15 31.27
C GLU A 5 -22.10 -15.92 31.14
N LEU A 6 -21.16 -15.75 32.08
CA LEU A 6 -20.12 -14.71 31.98
C LEU A 6 -19.32 -14.86 30.66
N ALA A 7 -18.83 -16.07 30.39
CA ALA A 7 -18.05 -16.36 29.19
C ALA A 7 -18.81 -16.00 27.90
N ARG A 8 -20.09 -16.41 27.82
CA ARG A 8 -20.98 -16.09 26.69
C ARG A 8 -21.18 -14.59 26.52
N ARG A 9 -21.44 -13.86 27.60
CA ARG A 9 -21.69 -12.41 27.58
C ARG A 9 -20.46 -11.57 27.28
N ALA A 10 -19.28 -12.01 27.71
CA ALA A 10 -18.01 -11.35 27.39
C ALA A 10 -17.43 -11.79 26.03
N GLY A 11 -18.00 -12.84 25.42
CA GLY A 11 -17.52 -13.41 24.16
C GLY A 11 -16.15 -14.06 24.29
N VAL A 12 -15.91 -14.72 25.42
CA VAL A 12 -14.69 -15.51 25.70
C VAL A 12 -15.06 -16.96 26.02
N THR A 13 -14.06 -17.84 26.14
CA THR A 13 -14.29 -19.21 26.59
C THR A 13 -14.31 -19.31 28.11
N THR A 14 -14.97 -20.32 28.67
CA THR A 14 -14.91 -20.60 30.13
C THR A 14 -13.49 -20.90 30.60
N LYS A 15 -12.64 -21.45 29.72
CA LYS A 15 -11.21 -21.66 29.98
C LYS A 15 -10.47 -20.32 30.13
N ALA A 16 -10.80 -19.32 29.32
CA ALA A 16 -10.22 -17.98 29.43
C ALA A 16 -10.62 -17.30 30.74
N VAL A 17 -11.90 -17.41 31.15
CA VAL A 17 -12.35 -16.87 32.45
C VAL A 17 -11.57 -17.50 33.61
N ARG A 18 -11.42 -18.84 33.63
CA ARG A 18 -10.59 -19.53 34.64
C ARG A 18 -9.12 -19.09 34.62
N TYR A 19 -8.59 -18.79 33.44
CA TYR A 19 -7.23 -18.27 33.30
C TYR A 19 -7.12 -16.88 33.93
N TYR A 20 -8.08 -16.00 33.69
CA TYR A 20 -8.11 -14.65 34.27
C TYR A 20 -8.26 -14.70 35.80
N GLU A 21 -9.08 -15.62 36.32
CA GLU A 21 -9.15 -15.92 37.76
C GLU A 21 -7.81 -16.41 38.32
N SER A 22 -7.10 -17.32 37.62
CA SER A 22 -5.80 -17.82 38.09
C SER A 22 -4.72 -16.74 38.13
N LEU A 23 -4.85 -15.71 37.30
CA LEU A 23 -3.99 -14.52 37.31
C LEU A 23 -4.46 -13.46 38.32
N GLY A 24 -5.58 -13.70 39.02
CA GLY A 24 -6.17 -12.76 39.97
C GLY A 24 -6.69 -11.48 39.34
N LEU A 25 -7.09 -11.54 38.06
CA LEU A 25 -7.70 -10.41 37.34
C LEU A 25 -9.22 -10.35 37.52
N LEU A 26 -9.83 -11.49 37.85
CA LEU A 26 -11.23 -11.61 38.24
C LEU A 26 -11.30 -12.18 39.66
N THR A 27 -12.12 -11.58 40.51
CA THR A 27 -12.31 -12.02 41.90
C THR A 27 -13.81 -12.16 42.20
N PRO A 28 -14.47 -13.20 41.67
CA PRO A 28 -15.91 -13.38 41.83
C PRO A 28 -16.30 -13.64 43.29
N GLY A 29 -17.53 -13.25 43.63
CA GLY A 29 -18.12 -13.58 44.92
C GLY A 29 -18.37 -15.09 45.06
N ARG A 30 -18.59 -15.54 46.30
CA ARG A 30 -19.04 -16.91 46.59
C ARG A 30 -20.43 -16.89 47.21
N LEU A 31 -21.32 -17.72 46.68
CA LEU A 31 -22.64 -17.95 47.26
C LEU A 31 -22.54 -18.84 48.49
N ALA A 32 -23.60 -18.82 49.32
CA ALA A 32 -23.70 -19.65 50.53
C ALA A 32 -23.58 -21.16 50.26
N ASN A 33 -23.86 -21.60 49.03
CA ASN A 33 -23.73 -22.98 48.57
C ASN A 33 -22.33 -23.33 48.01
N GLY A 34 -21.36 -22.43 48.10
CA GLY A 34 -19.98 -22.64 47.68
C GLY A 34 -19.68 -22.39 46.20
N TYR A 35 -20.70 -22.10 45.37
CA TYR A 35 -20.51 -21.77 43.96
C TYR A 35 -20.01 -20.33 43.77
N LEU A 36 -19.19 -20.12 42.73
CA LEU A 36 -18.76 -18.78 42.31
C LEU A 36 -19.92 -18.03 41.66
N ASP A 37 -20.04 -16.75 42.00
CA ASP A 37 -21.06 -15.86 41.47
C ASP A 37 -20.42 -14.60 40.90
N TYR A 38 -20.51 -14.50 39.58
CA TYR A 38 -20.00 -13.37 38.80
C TYR A 38 -21.07 -12.29 38.68
N ASN A 39 -20.68 -11.02 38.65
CA ASN A 39 -21.59 -9.89 38.52
C ASN A 39 -21.36 -9.13 37.20
N GLU A 40 -22.09 -8.02 36.99
CA GLU A 40 -21.93 -7.18 35.80
C GLU A 40 -20.54 -6.54 35.69
N HIS A 41 -19.87 -6.30 36.82
CA HIS A 41 -18.52 -5.78 36.83
C HIS A 41 -17.54 -6.82 36.25
N ASP A 42 -17.68 -8.10 36.62
CA ASP A 42 -16.86 -9.17 36.05
C ASP A 42 -17.04 -9.31 34.53
N VAL A 43 -18.26 -9.10 34.02
CA VAL A 43 -18.53 -9.06 32.56
C VAL A 43 -17.72 -7.94 31.91
N ARG A 44 -17.77 -6.73 32.47
CA ARG A 44 -17.05 -5.56 31.95
C ARG A 44 -15.54 -5.76 31.96
N LEU A 45 -14.98 -6.26 33.07
CA LEU A 45 -13.54 -6.56 33.16
C LEU A 45 -13.13 -7.62 32.11
N THR A 46 -13.93 -8.67 31.94
CA THR A 46 -13.64 -9.74 30.97
C THR A 46 -13.70 -9.23 29.52
N GLN A 47 -14.64 -8.35 29.20
CA GLN A 47 -14.72 -7.69 27.89
C GLN A 47 -13.51 -6.80 27.63
N GLU A 48 -13.04 -6.07 28.64
CA GLU A 48 -11.84 -5.22 28.55
C GLU A 48 -10.58 -6.05 28.29
N ILE A 49 -10.37 -7.14 29.04
CA ILE A 49 -9.23 -8.05 28.81
C ILE A 49 -9.22 -8.57 27.36
N ARG A 50 -10.40 -8.94 26.83
CA ARG A 50 -10.53 -9.41 25.45
C ARG A 50 -10.20 -8.31 24.44
N ALA A 51 -10.69 -7.09 24.66
CA ALA A 51 -10.45 -5.96 23.77
C ALA A 51 -8.95 -5.63 23.72
N LEU A 52 -8.29 -5.51 24.88
CA LEU A 52 -6.85 -5.26 24.97
C LEU A 52 -6.02 -6.39 24.33
N GLY A 53 -6.44 -7.65 24.52
CA GLY A 53 -5.82 -8.81 23.86
C GLY A 53 -5.85 -8.73 22.34
N SER A 54 -6.94 -8.21 21.75
CA SER A 54 -7.04 -8.02 20.30
C SER A 54 -6.09 -6.96 19.75
N LEU A 55 -5.64 -6.03 20.60
CA LEU A 55 -4.64 -5.01 20.29
C LEU A 55 -3.20 -5.47 20.54
N GLY A 56 -3.00 -6.72 20.95
CA GLY A 56 -1.69 -7.30 21.23
C GLY A 56 -1.17 -7.05 22.64
N ILE A 57 -2.00 -6.54 23.56
CA ILE A 57 -1.63 -6.43 24.98
C ILE A 57 -1.88 -7.78 25.65
N PRO A 58 -0.85 -8.45 26.16
CA PRO A 58 -1.01 -9.76 26.79
C PRO A 58 -1.79 -9.63 28.10
N VAL A 59 -2.54 -10.67 28.45
CA VAL A 59 -3.48 -10.69 29.58
C VAL A 59 -2.80 -10.27 30.89
N GLU A 60 -1.55 -10.67 31.09
CA GLU A 60 -0.75 -10.40 32.29
C GLU A 60 -0.48 -8.89 32.48
N ARG A 61 -0.53 -8.11 31.39
CA ARG A 61 -0.33 -6.66 31.38
C ARG A 61 -1.62 -5.85 31.40
N THR A 62 -2.78 -6.49 31.43
CA THR A 62 -4.08 -5.79 31.48
C THR A 62 -4.40 -5.23 32.87
N ARG A 63 -3.67 -5.62 33.91
CA ARG A 63 -3.94 -5.24 35.31
C ARG A 63 -4.13 -3.73 35.54
N PRO A 64 -3.27 -2.81 35.04
CA PRO A 64 -3.46 -1.37 35.26
C PRO A 64 -4.80 -0.85 34.72
N PHE A 65 -5.25 -1.40 33.59
CA PHE A 65 -6.52 -1.06 32.96
C PHE A 65 -7.72 -1.50 33.83
N LEU A 66 -7.65 -2.73 34.35
CA LEU A 66 -8.69 -3.26 35.21
C LEU A 66 -8.75 -2.53 36.55
N GLU A 67 -7.60 -2.21 37.15
CA GLU A 67 -7.53 -1.42 38.37
C GLU A 67 -8.15 -0.03 38.20
N CYS A 68 -7.95 0.60 37.03
CA CYS A 68 -8.61 1.87 36.70
C CYS A 68 -10.13 1.74 36.69
N LEU A 69 -10.67 0.67 36.08
CA LEU A 69 -12.11 0.40 36.10
C LEU A 69 -12.64 0.12 37.51
N THR A 70 -11.89 -0.63 38.32
CA THR A 70 -12.27 -0.94 39.72
C THR A 70 -12.20 0.30 40.61
N ALA A 71 -11.34 1.28 40.30
CA ALA A 71 -11.31 2.58 40.96
C ALA A 71 -12.51 3.49 40.62
N GLY A 72 -13.43 3.03 39.76
CA GLY A 72 -14.69 3.71 39.47
C GLY A 72 -14.67 4.58 38.21
N HIS A 73 -13.58 4.52 37.43
CA HIS A 73 -13.49 5.26 36.18
C HIS A 73 -14.42 4.73 35.09
N ARG A 74 -14.76 5.61 34.13
CA ARG A 74 -15.68 5.28 33.04
C ARG A 74 -14.96 4.47 31.95
N HIS A 75 -13.68 4.72 31.74
CA HIS A 75 -12.87 3.97 30.78
C HIS A 75 -11.65 3.39 31.48
N ALA A 76 -11.13 2.29 30.94
CA ALA A 76 -10.02 1.56 31.54
C ALA A 76 -8.68 2.32 31.42
N ASP A 77 -8.65 3.33 30.56
CA ASP A 77 -7.52 4.16 30.20
C ASP A 77 -7.61 5.61 30.73
N ASP A 78 -8.56 5.90 31.62
CA ASP A 78 -8.65 7.20 32.30
C ASP A 78 -7.48 7.42 33.31
N CYS A 79 -6.72 6.36 33.63
CA CYS A 79 -5.64 6.38 34.62
C CYS A 79 -4.24 6.44 33.98
N PRO A 80 -3.28 7.18 34.56
CA PRO A 80 -1.91 7.28 34.01
C PRO A 80 -1.19 5.93 33.84
N ALA A 81 -1.42 4.98 34.75
CA ALA A 81 -0.81 3.65 34.70
C ALA A 81 -1.29 2.83 33.48
N SER A 82 -2.57 2.93 33.13
CA SER A 82 -3.15 2.31 31.94
C SER A 82 -2.57 2.91 30.66
N LEU A 83 -2.42 4.25 30.61
CA LEU A 83 -1.81 4.93 29.47
C LEU A 83 -0.35 4.54 29.27
N ALA A 84 0.40 4.30 30.36
CA ALA A 84 1.74 3.73 30.27
C ALA A 84 1.72 2.34 29.62
N GLY A 85 0.74 1.50 29.94
CA GLY A 85 0.53 0.21 29.29
C GLY A 85 0.35 0.30 27.77
N TYR A 86 -0.39 1.30 27.27
CA TYR A 86 -0.48 1.53 25.82
C TYR A 86 0.85 1.97 25.21
N ARG A 87 1.59 2.86 25.87
CA ARG A 87 2.89 3.33 25.37
C ARG A 87 3.91 2.19 25.29
N ASP A 88 3.93 1.32 26.29
CA ASP A 88 4.81 0.14 26.30
C ASP A 88 4.45 -0.82 25.16
N ALA A 89 3.16 -1.10 24.96
CA ALA A 89 2.69 -1.95 23.86
C ALA A 89 3.05 -1.37 22.48
N ILE A 90 2.88 -0.06 22.29
CA ILE A 90 3.31 0.64 21.08
C ILE A 90 4.81 0.47 20.86
N GLY A 91 5.63 0.70 21.90
CA GLY A 91 7.09 0.56 21.81
C GLY A 91 7.54 -0.85 21.41
N GLU A 92 6.91 -1.89 21.98
CA GLU A 92 7.20 -3.28 21.61
C GLU A 92 6.79 -3.62 20.18
N LEU A 93 5.63 -3.13 19.74
CA LEU A 93 5.20 -3.28 18.35
C LEU A 93 6.17 -2.58 17.39
N THR A 94 6.61 -1.36 17.72
CA THR A 94 7.61 -0.63 16.94
C THR A 94 8.91 -1.42 16.83
N GLN A 95 9.47 -1.91 17.94
CA GLN A 95 10.70 -2.73 17.91
C GLN A 95 10.53 -4.00 17.06
N ARG A 96 9.36 -4.63 17.13
CA ARG A 96 9.06 -5.82 16.32
C ARG A 96 8.96 -5.50 14.84
N ILE A 97 8.33 -4.37 14.48
CA ILE A 97 8.24 -3.87 13.11
C ILE A 97 9.64 -3.56 12.58
N GLU A 98 10.48 -2.85 13.34
CA GLU A 98 11.87 -2.56 12.97
C GLU A 98 12.66 -3.85 12.75
N GLY A 99 12.57 -4.80 13.68
CA GLY A 99 13.24 -6.10 13.55
C GLY A 99 12.78 -6.92 12.35
N LEU A 100 11.47 -6.93 12.06
CA LEU A 100 10.91 -7.58 10.88
C LEU A 100 11.33 -6.87 9.59
N THR A 101 11.37 -5.54 9.59
CA THR A 101 11.80 -4.72 8.46
C THR A 101 13.28 -4.94 8.14
N ALA A 102 14.13 -5.00 9.17
CA ALA A 102 15.55 -5.33 9.01
C ALA A 102 15.76 -6.74 8.45
N ARG A 103 15.03 -7.75 8.95
CA ARG A 103 15.08 -9.12 8.40
C ARG A 103 14.61 -9.17 6.96
N ARG A 104 13.53 -8.45 6.63
CA ARG A 104 13.03 -8.31 5.26
C ARG A 104 14.14 -7.75 4.35
N ALA A 105 14.82 -6.68 4.75
CA ALA A 105 15.91 -6.09 3.98
C ALA A 105 17.04 -7.08 3.72
N VAL A 106 17.45 -7.86 4.72
CA VAL A 106 18.47 -8.91 4.57
C VAL A 106 18.01 -10.00 3.58
N LEU A 107 16.77 -10.46 3.68
CA LEU A 107 16.23 -11.46 2.75
C LEU A 107 16.16 -10.94 1.31
N VAL A 108 15.79 -9.67 1.13
CA VAL A 108 15.82 -9.01 -0.18
C VAL A 108 17.25 -8.96 -0.74
N THR A 109 18.24 -8.62 0.08
CA THR A 109 19.65 -8.64 -0.33
C THR A 109 20.11 -10.04 -0.73
N HIS A 110 19.76 -11.07 0.06
CA HIS A 110 20.09 -12.46 -0.28
C HIS A 110 19.43 -12.91 -1.58
N LEU A 111 18.17 -12.54 -1.80
CA LEU A 111 17.44 -12.82 -3.02
C LEU A 111 18.14 -12.20 -4.24
N GLN A 112 18.51 -10.92 -4.16
CA GLN A 112 19.24 -10.23 -5.24
C GLN A 112 20.59 -10.91 -5.54
N GLN A 113 21.34 -11.28 -4.50
CA GLN A 113 22.61 -12.00 -4.64
C GLN A 113 22.45 -13.42 -5.22
N ALA A 114 21.33 -14.09 -4.94
CA ALA A 114 21.02 -15.40 -5.52
C ALA A 114 20.60 -15.27 -6.99
N ALA A 115 19.74 -14.31 -7.32
CA ALA A 115 19.34 -14.02 -8.69
C ALA A 115 20.54 -13.67 -9.58
N HIS A 116 21.48 -12.87 -9.06
CA HIS A 116 22.70 -12.52 -9.81
C HIS A 116 23.62 -13.72 -10.06
N ARG A 117 23.60 -14.74 -9.18
CA ARG A 117 24.31 -16.01 -9.40
C ARG A 117 23.61 -16.90 -10.43
N GLY A 118 22.28 -16.89 -10.46
CA GLY A 118 21.47 -17.60 -11.47
C GLY A 118 21.63 -17.04 -12.88
N SER A 119 21.96 -15.75 -13.01
CA SER A 119 22.13 -15.07 -14.31
C SER A 119 23.38 -15.51 -15.11
N CYS A 120 24.25 -16.37 -14.56
CA CYS A 120 25.45 -16.89 -15.23
C CYS A 120 25.26 -18.28 -15.86
N ILE A 121 24.04 -18.81 -15.95
CA ILE A 121 23.76 -20.14 -16.51
C ILE A 121 22.85 -19.99 -17.75
N SER A 122 23.36 -20.41 -18.91
CA SER A 122 22.62 -20.47 -20.18
C SER A 122 21.46 -21.49 -20.12
N PRO A 123 20.40 -21.33 -20.94
CA PRO A 123 19.11 -21.94 -20.69
C PRO A 123 19.08 -23.40 -21.16
N ALA A 124 18.98 -24.31 -20.21
CA ALA A 124 18.28 -25.56 -20.39
C ALA A 124 17.72 -26.00 -19.04
N ASP A 125 16.46 -26.39 -19.08
CA ASP A 125 15.68 -27.13 -18.10
C ASP A 125 14.71 -26.36 -17.18
N GLU A 126 13.48 -26.87 -17.25
CA GLU A 126 12.23 -26.38 -16.69
C GLU A 126 12.13 -26.62 -15.17
N GLY A 127 11.28 -25.84 -14.49
CA GLY A 127 10.84 -26.17 -13.13
C GLY A 127 10.17 -25.00 -12.42
N GLU A 128 8.84 -25.08 -12.32
CA GLU A 128 7.93 -24.18 -11.60
C GLU A 128 8.37 -23.88 -10.16
N ASP A 129 8.40 -22.60 -9.77
CA ASP A 129 8.15 -22.21 -8.38
C ASP A 129 7.53 -20.80 -8.30
N LEU A 130 6.29 -20.75 -7.81
CA LEU A 130 5.42 -19.56 -7.74
C LEU A 130 5.81 -18.68 -6.55
N MET A 131 6.77 -17.78 -6.75
CA MET A 131 6.79 -16.48 -6.09
C MET A 131 6.76 -15.41 -7.18
N THR A 132 5.66 -14.67 -7.26
CA THR A 132 5.43 -13.65 -8.29
C THR A 132 6.49 -12.57 -8.18
N ASP A 133 7.53 -12.68 -9.00
CA ASP A 133 8.47 -11.60 -9.26
C ASP A 133 7.68 -10.43 -9.87
N TYR A 134 7.40 -9.42 -9.05
CA TYR A 134 6.67 -8.22 -9.46
C TYR A 134 7.53 -7.27 -10.32
N THR A 135 8.79 -7.62 -10.59
CA THR A 135 9.73 -6.79 -11.34
C THR A 135 9.96 -7.30 -12.77
N SER A 136 9.65 -8.56 -13.05
CA SER A 136 9.73 -9.10 -14.40
C SER A 136 8.38 -9.03 -15.13
N VAL A 137 8.52 -8.93 -16.44
CA VAL A 137 7.42 -8.96 -17.40
C VAL A 137 7.58 -10.25 -18.21
N PRO A 138 6.51 -11.02 -18.50
CA PRO A 138 6.63 -12.22 -19.33
C PRO A 138 7.25 -11.89 -20.69
N ALA A 139 8.09 -12.80 -21.21
CA ALA A 139 8.81 -12.59 -22.46
C ALA A 139 7.87 -12.42 -23.68
N ASP A 140 6.69 -13.02 -23.65
CA ASP A 140 5.76 -13.07 -24.78
C ASP A 140 4.62 -12.04 -24.69
N LEU A 141 4.85 -10.88 -24.05
CA LEU A 141 3.82 -9.85 -24.02
C LEU A 141 3.57 -9.22 -25.39
N PRO A 142 2.30 -8.97 -25.76
CA PRO A 142 1.99 -8.25 -26.98
C PRO A 142 2.52 -6.82 -26.94
N VAL A 143 3.32 -6.47 -27.95
CA VAL A 143 3.92 -5.15 -28.11
C VAL A 143 2.85 -4.17 -28.62
N PRO A 144 2.62 -3.02 -27.95
CA PRO A 144 1.73 -2.00 -28.46
C PRO A 144 2.32 -1.35 -29.73
N GLU A 145 1.48 -1.19 -30.75
CA GLU A 145 1.82 -0.43 -31.95
C GLU A 145 1.62 1.07 -31.72
N ASP A 146 2.48 1.90 -32.32
CA ASP A 146 2.29 3.34 -32.32
C ASP A 146 1.18 3.73 -33.30
N ASP A 147 0.03 4.11 -32.75
CA ASP A 147 -1.13 4.57 -33.51
C ASP A 147 -1.16 6.10 -33.71
N GLY A 148 -0.12 6.81 -33.26
CA GLY A 148 -0.01 8.27 -33.37
C GLY A 148 -0.94 9.05 -32.44
N ALA A 149 -1.68 8.39 -31.54
CA ALA A 149 -2.69 9.03 -30.70
C ALA A 149 -2.15 10.03 -29.67
N ALA A 150 -0.83 10.08 -29.47
CA ALA A 150 -0.16 11.01 -28.56
C ALA A 150 0.68 12.09 -29.29
N ALA A 151 0.73 12.07 -30.63
CA ALA A 151 1.64 12.91 -31.41
C ALA A 151 1.33 14.42 -31.30
N HIS A 152 0.10 14.78 -30.92
CA HIS A 152 -0.33 16.17 -30.74
C HIS A 152 0.06 16.77 -29.39
N LEU A 153 0.49 15.96 -28.42
CA LEU A 153 0.70 16.37 -27.03
C LEU A 153 1.91 17.29 -26.81
N PRO A 154 3.10 17.06 -27.41
CA PRO A 154 4.23 17.96 -27.22
C PRO A 154 3.90 19.41 -27.61
N GLY A 155 4.19 20.35 -26.71
CA GLY A 155 3.86 21.78 -26.85
C GLY A 155 2.47 22.17 -26.35
N MET A 156 1.59 21.22 -26.00
CA MET A 156 0.31 21.54 -25.38
C MET A 156 0.50 22.07 -23.97
N LYS A 157 -0.33 23.05 -23.61
CA LYS A 157 -0.46 23.48 -22.21
C LYS A 157 -1.23 22.45 -21.42
N VAL A 158 -0.73 22.13 -20.24
CA VAL A 158 -1.41 21.28 -19.28
C VAL A 158 -2.65 22.02 -18.76
N PRO A 159 -3.82 21.36 -18.69
CA PRO A 159 -5.07 22.02 -18.30
C PRO A 159 -5.06 22.48 -16.85
N HIS A 160 -5.93 23.45 -16.55
CA HIS A 160 -6.21 23.91 -15.19
C HIS A 160 -7.06 22.87 -14.45
N LEU A 161 -6.43 21.77 -14.06
CA LEU A 161 -7.08 20.62 -13.44
C LEU A 161 -6.41 20.28 -12.11
N GLU A 162 -7.23 20.01 -11.09
CA GLU A 162 -6.80 19.49 -9.80
C GLU A 162 -7.10 17.99 -9.70
N LEU A 163 -6.07 17.18 -9.50
CA LEU A 163 -6.21 15.74 -9.27
C LEU A 163 -5.89 15.39 -7.82
N GLN A 164 -6.65 14.46 -7.26
CA GLN A 164 -6.41 14.00 -5.89
C GLN A 164 -5.15 13.12 -5.86
N GLY A 165 -4.16 13.54 -5.06
CA GLY A 165 -2.94 12.78 -4.81
C GLY A 165 -3.04 11.87 -3.59
N THR A 166 -2.27 10.79 -3.59
CA THR A 166 -2.20 9.86 -2.43
C THR A 166 -1.63 10.50 -1.17
N GLY A 167 -0.92 11.62 -1.26
CA GLY A 167 -0.41 12.40 -0.12
C GLY A 167 -1.47 13.18 0.66
N GLY A 168 -2.75 13.08 0.27
CA GLY A 168 -3.87 13.74 0.95
C GLY A 168 -4.12 15.19 0.51
N THR A 169 -3.36 15.67 -0.47
CA THR A 169 -3.52 17.00 -1.07
C THR A 169 -3.87 16.88 -2.56
N ALA A 170 -4.72 17.77 -3.05
CA ALA A 170 -4.94 17.92 -4.48
C ALA A 170 -3.68 18.51 -5.14
N VAL A 171 -3.34 18.02 -6.33
CA VAL A 171 -2.21 18.49 -7.14
C VAL A 171 -2.76 19.21 -8.36
N ARG A 172 -2.31 20.45 -8.55
CA ARG A 172 -2.62 21.27 -9.72
C ARG A 172 -1.63 21.01 -10.84
N LEU A 173 -2.12 20.49 -11.96
CA LEU A 173 -1.25 20.10 -13.08
C LEU A 173 -0.67 21.30 -13.85
N ASP A 174 -1.33 22.45 -13.79
CA ASP A 174 -0.85 23.72 -14.37
C ASP A 174 0.09 24.51 -13.45
N ALA A 175 0.40 23.98 -12.26
CA ALA A 175 1.19 24.65 -11.23
C ALA A 175 2.23 23.71 -10.58
N LEU A 176 2.88 22.86 -11.40
CA LEU A 176 3.86 21.86 -10.94
C LEU A 176 5.25 22.43 -10.62
N GLY A 177 5.48 23.72 -10.89
CA GLY A 177 6.78 24.38 -10.72
C GLY A 177 7.47 24.68 -12.06
N ALA A 178 8.68 25.22 -11.97
CA ALA A 178 9.46 25.65 -13.14
C ALA A 178 10.36 24.57 -13.73
N GLY A 179 10.70 23.51 -12.98
CA GLY A 179 11.47 22.39 -13.50
C GLY A 179 10.60 21.34 -14.20
N ARG A 180 11.23 20.20 -14.53
CA ARG A 180 10.55 19.09 -15.20
C ARG A 180 9.82 18.22 -14.19
N THR A 181 8.57 17.91 -14.46
CA THR A 181 7.80 16.90 -13.74
C THR A 181 7.51 15.72 -14.65
N VAL A 182 7.82 14.52 -14.18
CA VAL A 182 7.48 13.26 -14.86
C VAL A 182 6.10 12.80 -14.39
N ILE A 183 5.17 12.59 -15.32
CA ILE A 183 3.85 12.01 -15.02
C ILE A 183 3.70 10.75 -15.87
N TYR A 184 3.93 9.58 -15.26
CA TYR A 184 3.75 8.30 -15.95
C TYR A 184 2.31 7.80 -15.77
N VAL A 185 1.64 7.56 -16.89
CA VAL A 185 0.22 7.18 -16.95
C VAL A 185 0.13 5.70 -17.28
N TYR A 186 -0.60 4.95 -16.47
CA TYR A 186 -0.74 3.50 -16.62
C TYR A 186 -2.20 3.04 -16.69
N PRO A 187 -2.47 1.91 -17.37
CA PRO A 187 -3.83 1.36 -17.49
C PRO A 187 -4.48 0.99 -16.15
N LEU A 188 -3.87 0.04 -15.44
CA LEU A 188 -4.40 -0.57 -14.21
C LEU A 188 -3.31 -1.39 -13.52
N THR A 189 -3.10 -1.22 -12.22
CA THR A 189 -2.24 -2.13 -11.44
C THR A 189 -3.02 -3.37 -10.98
N GLY A 190 -2.33 -4.46 -10.64
CA GLY A 190 -2.98 -5.58 -9.94
C GLY A 190 -3.09 -5.31 -8.44
N ARG A 191 -4.16 -5.80 -7.81
CA ARG A 191 -4.25 -5.92 -6.34
C ARG A 191 -4.00 -7.38 -5.93
N PRO A 192 -3.28 -7.65 -4.84
CA PRO A 192 -3.12 -9.02 -4.35
C PRO A 192 -4.47 -9.68 -4.09
N GLY A 193 -4.67 -10.88 -4.64
CA GLY A 193 -5.89 -11.67 -4.45
C GLY A 193 -7.13 -11.16 -5.22
N VAL A 194 -6.95 -10.24 -6.17
CA VAL A 194 -8.00 -9.76 -7.06
C VAL A 194 -7.59 -10.06 -8.50
N ASP A 195 -8.44 -10.76 -9.22
CA ASP A 195 -8.20 -11.06 -10.64
C ASP A 195 -8.22 -9.79 -11.48
N LEU A 196 -7.35 -9.76 -12.49
CA LEU A 196 -7.37 -8.73 -13.53
C LEU A 196 -8.55 -8.96 -14.48
N PRO A 197 -8.97 -7.94 -15.24
CA PRO A 197 -10.04 -8.09 -16.24
C PRO A 197 -9.82 -9.26 -17.20
N ASP A 198 -10.91 -9.88 -17.67
CA ASP A 198 -10.83 -10.99 -18.62
C ASP A 198 -10.07 -10.57 -19.89
N GLY A 199 -9.13 -11.43 -20.32
CA GLY A 199 -8.32 -11.16 -21.52
C GLY A 199 -7.23 -10.09 -21.34
N TRP A 200 -6.99 -9.62 -20.11
CA TRP A 200 -5.97 -8.58 -19.82
C TRP A 200 -4.60 -8.87 -20.43
N ASP A 201 -4.12 -10.10 -20.31
CA ASP A 201 -2.80 -10.53 -20.79
C ASP A 201 -2.67 -10.46 -22.32
N SER A 202 -3.78 -10.45 -23.05
CA SER A 202 -3.79 -10.37 -24.51
C SER A 202 -3.87 -8.94 -25.04
N ILE A 203 -4.07 -7.94 -24.18
CA ILE A 203 -4.18 -6.53 -24.60
C ILE A 203 -2.76 -5.93 -24.70
N PRO A 204 -2.32 -5.46 -25.89
CA PRO A 204 -1.00 -4.85 -26.06
C PRO A 204 -0.76 -3.70 -25.10
N GLY A 205 0.36 -3.75 -24.37
CA GLY A 205 0.75 -2.72 -23.40
C GLY A 205 -0.03 -2.67 -22.07
N ALA A 206 -1.07 -3.49 -21.87
CA ALA A 206 -1.88 -3.47 -20.66
C ALA A 206 -1.14 -4.01 -19.42
N ARG A 207 -0.43 -5.14 -19.57
CA ARG A 207 0.34 -5.76 -18.50
C ARG A 207 1.65 -5.00 -18.23
N GLY A 208 2.13 -5.07 -16.99
CA GLY A 208 3.42 -4.50 -16.57
C GLY A 208 3.37 -3.22 -15.74
N CYS A 209 2.19 -2.75 -15.31
CA CYS A 209 2.06 -1.54 -14.50
C CYS A 209 2.75 -1.62 -13.14
N THR A 210 2.74 -2.81 -12.49
CA THR A 210 3.47 -3.01 -11.23
C THR A 210 4.99 -2.98 -11.44
N PRO A 211 5.58 -3.73 -12.40
CA PRO A 211 6.99 -3.58 -12.77
C PRO A 211 7.38 -2.14 -13.12
N GLU A 212 6.58 -1.42 -13.90
CA GLU A 212 6.85 -0.02 -14.26
C GLU A 212 6.91 0.89 -13.02
N ALA A 213 5.92 0.80 -12.12
CA ALA A 213 5.92 1.58 -10.89
C ALA A 213 7.13 1.26 -9.99
N CYS A 214 7.55 -0.01 -9.94
CA CYS A 214 8.78 -0.42 -9.27
C CYS A 214 10.03 0.19 -9.93
N GLY A 215 10.10 0.23 -11.27
CA GLY A 215 11.18 0.89 -12.00
C GLY A 215 11.29 2.37 -11.63
N PHE A 216 10.19 3.12 -11.65
CA PHE A 216 10.20 4.53 -11.24
C PHE A 216 10.57 4.71 -9.76
N ARG A 217 10.17 3.79 -8.88
CA ARG A 217 10.59 3.79 -7.46
C ARG A 217 12.10 3.64 -7.35
N ASP A 218 12.65 2.64 -8.03
CA ASP A 218 14.05 2.26 -7.90
C ASP A 218 14.97 3.32 -8.52
N HIS A 219 14.52 4.03 -9.56
CA HIS A 219 15.23 5.15 -10.18
C HIS A 219 14.83 6.53 -9.65
N TYR A 220 13.99 6.63 -8.62
CA TYR A 220 13.42 7.91 -8.19
C TYR A 220 14.51 8.96 -7.88
N GLN A 221 15.55 8.58 -7.14
CA GLN A 221 16.64 9.50 -6.81
C GLN A 221 17.49 9.89 -8.03
N ASP A 222 17.69 8.97 -8.97
CA ASP A 222 18.44 9.24 -10.20
C ASP A 222 17.68 10.21 -11.10
N LEU A 223 16.35 10.05 -11.22
CA LEU A 223 15.47 10.95 -11.97
C LEU A 223 15.56 12.38 -11.40
N LEU A 224 15.49 12.53 -10.08
CA LEU A 224 15.63 13.82 -9.43
C LEU A 224 17.02 14.43 -9.68
N ALA A 225 18.08 13.64 -9.52
CA ALA A 225 19.46 14.08 -9.76
C ALA A 225 19.73 14.49 -11.22
N THR A 226 18.93 13.98 -12.17
CA THR A 226 19.06 14.22 -13.61
C THR A 226 18.14 15.35 -14.10
N GLY A 227 17.48 16.08 -13.19
CA GLY A 227 16.75 17.31 -13.51
C GLY A 227 15.23 17.19 -13.54
N ALA A 228 14.66 16.10 -13.02
CA ALA A 228 13.25 16.08 -12.63
C ALA A 228 13.08 16.73 -11.25
N ASP A 229 12.11 17.61 -11.10
CA ASP A 229 11.71 18.19 -9.80
C ASP A 229 10.65 17.31 -9.11
N GLY A 230 9.96 16.47 -9.87
CA GLY A 230 8.89 15.63 -9.36
C GLY A 230 8.59 14.44 -10.26
N VAL A 231 8.05 13.39 -9.65
CA VAL A 231 7.52 12.21 -10.33
C VAL A 231 6.12 11.95 -9.79
N PHE A 232 5.16 11.66 -10.66
CA PHE A 232 3.82 11.21 -10.32
C PHE A 232 3.46 9.99 -11.15
N GLY A 233 2.82 9.00 -10.52
CA GLY A 233 2.04 8.00 -11.24
C GLY A 233 0.61 8.49 -11.45
N LEU A 234 -0.06 8.13 -12.54
CA LEU A 234 -1.44 8.53 -12.81
C LEU A 234 -2.23 7.41 -13.46
N SER A 235 -3.48 7.23 -13.05
CA SER A 235 -4.43 6.38 -13.78
C SER A 235 -5.88 6.79 -13.50
N SER A 236 -6.83 6.08 -14.11
CA SER A 236 -8.26 6.27 -13.89
C SER A 236 -8.79 5.60 -12.61
N GLN A 237 -7.91 5.03 -11.78
CA GLN A 237 -8.31 4.43 -10.50
C GLN A 237 -8.43 5.48 -9.40
N GLY A 238 -9.40 5.29 -8.49
CA GLY A 238 -9.68 6.22 -7.39
C GLY A 238 -8.54 6.34 -6.38
N THR A 239 -8.50 7.43 -5.61
CA THR A 239 -7.39 7.74 -4.69
C THR A 239 -7.09 6.65 -3.66
N ASP A 240 -8.10 5.99 -3.08
CA ASP A 240 -7.87 4.90 -2.13
C ASP A 240 -7.25 3.67 -2.80
N TYR A 241 -7.56 3.47 -4.09
CA TYR A 241 -6.92 2.44 -4.89
C TYR A 241 -5.44 2.75 -5.10
N GLN A 242 -5.14 3.98 -5.50
CA GLN A 242 -3.75 4.42 -5.68
C GLN A 242 -2.96 4.39 -4.37
N ARG A 243 -3.60 4.72 -3.24
CA ARG A 243 -2.96 4.72 -1.92
C ARG A 243 -2.48 3.31 -1.54
N GLU A 244 -3.30 2.29 -1.80
CA GLU A 244 -2.91 0.89 -1.60
C GLU A 244 -1.64 0.54 -2.38
N VAL A 245 -1.53 0.98 -3.64
CA VAL A 245 -0.36 0.72 -4.49
C VAL A 245 0.89 1.39 -3.92
N VAL A 246 0.78 2.68 -3.55
CA VAL A 246 1.88 3.45 -2.96
C VAL A 246 2.38 2.79 -1.67
N GLU A 247 1.47 2.36 -0.79
CA GLU A 247 1.80 1.69 0.47
C GLU A 247 2.44 0.31 0.23
N ARG A 248 1.82 -0.53 -0.61
CA ARG A 248 2.30 -1.89 -0.90
C ARG A 248 3.67 -1.87 -1.56
N LEU A 249 3.87 -1.01 -2.55
CA LEU A 249 5.11 -0.94 -3.32
C LEU A 249 6.16 -0.01 -2.70
N HIS A 250 5.81 0.69 -1.61
CA HIS A 250 6.68 1.66 -0.93
C HIS A 250 7.18 2.75 -1.89
N LEU A 251 6.26 3.34 -2.67
CA LEU A 251 6.62 4.35 -3.67
C LEU A 251 7.01 5.67 -2.97
N PRO A 252 8.15 6.30 -3.33
CA PRO A 252 8.60 7.56 -2.73
C PRO A 252 7.89 8.79 -3.30
N PHE A 253 6.91 8.59 -4.19
CA PHE A 253 6.16 9.63 -4.86
C PHE A 253 4.65 9.38 -4.75
N GLN A 254 3.87 10.42 -5.05
CA GLN A 254 2.41 10.33 -5.03
C GLN A 254 1.87 9.76 -6.33
N MET A 255 0.73 9.09 -6.23
CA MET A 255 -0.08 8.73 -7.39
C MET A 255 -1.32 9.62 -7.45
N LEU A 256 -1.66 10.05 -8.67
CA LEU A 256 -2.79 10.91 -8.98
C LEU A 256 -3.95 10.06 -9.46
N SER A 257 -5.14 10.37 -8.94
CA SER A 257 -6.39 9.74 -9.34
C SER A 257 -7.13 10.63 -10.33
N ASP A 258 -7.24 10.18 -11.57
CA ASP A 258 -8.14 10.77 -12.58
C ASP A 258 -9.36 9.88 -12.83
N ALA A 259 -10.11 9.61 -11.75
CA ALA A 259 -11.27 8.71 -11.79
C ALA A 259 -12.39 9.19 -12.74
N ALA A 260 -12.48 10.50 -12.98
CA ALA A 260 -13.42 11.10 -13.92
C ALA A 260 -12.89 11.12 -15.37
N ARG A 261 -11.60 10.78 -15.58
CA ARG A 261 -10.90 10.88 -16.88
C ARG A 261 -10.89 12.31 -17.45
N SER A 262 -10.93 13.32 -16.59
CA SER A 262 -10.95 14.72 -17.01
C SER A 262 -9.64 15.10 -17.72
N LEU A 263 -8.51 14.54 -17.29
CA LEU A 263 -7.24 14.77 -17.99
C LEU A 263 -7.24 14.11 -19.38
N ALA A 264 -7.82 12.91 -19.50
CA ALA A 264 -7.97 12.25 -20.80
C ALA A 264 -8.78 13.10 -21.77
N GLU A 265 -9.92 13.63 -21.30
CA GLU A 265 -10.83 14.43 -22.11
C GLU A 265 -10.18 15.76 -22.53
N GLU A 266 -9.50 16.46 -21.62
CA GLU A 266 -8.92 17.77 -21.91
C GLU A 266 -7.67 17.73 -22.80
N LEU A 267 -6.82 16.70 -22.65
CA LEU A 267 -5.61 16.55 -23.47
C LEU A 267 -5.80 15.59 -24.66
N GLY A 268 -6.94 14.90 -24.75
CA GLY A 268 -7.14 13.84 -25.74
C GLY A 268 -6.17 12.67 -25.54
N LEU A 269 -5.97 12.24 -24.28
CA LEU A 269 -5.06 11.13 -23.99
C LEU A 269 -5.65 9.80 -24.50
N PRO A 270 -4.81 8.91 -25.07
CA PRO A 270 -5.26 7.63 -25.59
C PRO A 270 -5.81 6.72 -24.50
N THR A 271 -6.97 6.13 -24.76
CA THR A 271 -7.65 5.15 -23.89
C THR A 271 -8.02 3.88 -24.66
N PHE A 272 -8.38 2.82 -23.93
CA PHE A 272 -9.00 1.61 -24.48
C PHE A 272 -10.09 1.10 -23.54
N GLU A 273 -10.98 0.26 -24.08
CA GLU A 273 -12.08 -0.33 -23.32
C GLU A 273 -11.84 -1.83 -23.09
N THR A 274 -12.05 -2.29 -21.87
CA THR A 274 -12.04 -3.72 -21.52
C THR A 274 -12.94 -3.99 -20.31
N SER A 275 -13.69 -5.09 -20.33
CA SER A 275 -14.61 -5.49 -19.23
C SER A 275 -15.51 -4.35 -18.71
N GLY A 276 -15.97 -3.46 -19.60
CA GLY A 276 -16.82 -2.32 -19.25
C GLY A 276 -16.08 -1.14 -18.58
N LEU A 277 -14.75 -1.17 -18.53
CA LEU A 277 -13.90 -0.10 -18.03
C LEU A 277 -13.23 0.64 -19.19
N THR A 278 -13.18 1.96 -19.10
CA THR A 278 -12.32 2.80 -19.96
C THR A 278 -11.04 3.13 -19.21
N LEU A 279 -9.92 2.66 -19.72
CA LEU A 279 -8.58 2.76 -19.11
C LEU A 279 -7.62 3.50 -20.03
N TYR A 280 -6.56 4.05 -19.47
CA TYR A 280 -5.50 4.70 -20.23
C TYR A 280 -4.66 3.70 -21.01
N LYS A 281 -4.25 4.05 -22.24
CA LYS A 281 -3.05 3.44 -22.84
C LYS A 281 -1.82 4.01 -22.11
N ARG A 282 -0.77 3.20 -21.97
CA ARG A 282 0.44 3.58 -21.24
C ARG A 282 1.18 4.70 -21.98
N LEU A 283 1.41 5.83 -21.31
CA LEU A 283 2.17 6.96 -21.82
C LEU A 283 2.82 7.72 -20.67
N THR A 284 3.89 8.46 -20.93
CA THR A 284 4.51 9.33 -19.92
C THR A 284 4.65 10.74 -20.46
N LEU A 285 4.21 11.73 -19.66
CA LEU A 285 4.35 13.14 -19.96
C LEU A 285 5.54 13.71 -19.18
N ILE A 286 6.44 14.40 -19.88
CA ILE A 286 7.40 15.30 -19.26
C ILE A 286 6.83 16.71 -19.36
N VAL A 287 6.49 17.30 -18.22
CA VAL A 287 5.90 18.64 -18.13
C VAL A 287 6.93 19.63 -17.62
N ARG A 288 7.10 20.77 -18.29
CA ARG A 288 7.93 21.89 -17.85
C ARG A 288 7.20 23.20 -18.10
N ASP A 289 7.22 24.09 -17.11
CA ASP A 289 6.54 25.40 -17.19
C ASP A 289 5.06 25.28 -17.66
N SER A 290 4.36 24.26 -17.15
CA SER A 290 2.97 23.92 -17.49
C SER A 290 2.72 23.58 -18.96
N VAL A 291 3.76 23.18 -19.69
CA VAL A 291 3.72 22.70 -21.08
C VAL A 291 4.25 21.26 -21.12
N VAL A 292 3.60 20.40 -21.91
CA VAL A 292 4.12 19.07 -22.21
C VAL A 292 5.36 19.23 -23.09
N GLU A 293 6.55 19.03 -22.54
CA GLU A 293 7.82 19.13 -23.26
C GLU A 293 8.09 17.88 -24.10
N HIS A 294 7.74 16.70 -23.56
CA HIS A 294 7.94 15.44 -24.24
C HIS A 294 6.89 14.41 -23.84
N VAL A 295 6.64 13.45 -24.73
CA VAL A 295 5.76 12.31 -24.48
C VAL A 295 6.43 11.03 -24.91
N PHE A 296 6.41 10.03 -24.02
CA PHE A 296 6.72 8.65 -24.36
C PHE A 296 5.43 7.92 -24.68
N TYR A 297 5.25 7.50 -25.92
CA TYR A 297 4.12 6.69 -26.36
C TYR A 297 4.45 6.02 -27.71
N PRO A 298 4.11 4.75 -27.92
CA PRO A 298 3.71 3.78 -26.89
C PRO A 298 4.92 3.37 -26.02
N ILE A 299 4.68 2.81 -24.85
CA ILE A 299 5.74 2.37 -23.93
C ILE A 299 5.86 0.85 -23.95
N PHE A 300 7.05 0.35 -24.28
CA PHE A 300 7.43 -1.06 -24.17
C PHE A 300 8.97 -1.23 -24.12
N PRO A 301 9.50 -2.20 -23.36
CA PRO A 301 8.81 -2.96 -22.31
C PRO A 301 8.63 -2.08 -21.05
N PRO A 302 7.51 -2.23 -20.31
CA PRO A 302 7.15 -1.29 -19.24
C PRO A 302 8.10 -1.30 -18.03
N ASN A 303 8.81 -2.42 -17.78
CA ASN A 303 9.80 -2.52 -16.71
C ASN A 303 11.10 -1.74 -16.98
N GLU A 304 11.38 -1.38 -18.23
CA GLU A 304 12.55 -0.58 -18.62
C GLU A 304 12.19 0.91 -18.78
N HIS A 305 10.93 1.28 -18.59
CA HIS A 305 10.47 2.62 -18.95
C HIS A 305 11.12 3.73 -18.12
N ALA A 306 11.37 3.48 -16.83
CA ALA A 306 12.07 4.45 -15.98
C ALA A 306 13.50 4.74 -16.48
N ASP A 307 14.22 3.72 -16.98
CA ASP A 307 15.53 3.89 -17.60
C ASP A 307 15.46 4.70 -18.91
N GLN A 308 14.40 4.50 -19.70
CA GLN A 308 14.16 5.28 -20.93
C GLN A 308 13.96 6.76 -20.60
N VAL A 309 13.16 7.07 -19.57
CA VAL A 309 12.95 8.44 -19.09
C VAL A 309 14.26 9.04 -18.56
N LEU A 310 15.01 8.27 -17.77
CA LEU A 310 16.30 8.70 -17.22
C LEU A 310 17.31 9.00 -18.32
N THR A 311 17.38 8.16 -19.36
CA THR A 311 18.23 8.37 -20.53
C THR A 311 17.85 9.64 -21.27
N TRP A 312 16.55 9.84 -21.52
CA TRP A 312 16.07 11.06 -22.17
C TRP A 312 16.40 12.32 -21.37
N LEU A 313 16.25 12.30 -20.04
CA LEU A 313 16.62 13.43 -19.18
C LEU A 313 18.13 13.75 -19.26
N ARG A 314 19.00 12.72 -19.34
CA ARG A 314 20.45 12.91 -19.53
C ARG A 314 20.77 13.54 -20.88
N ASP A 315 20.07 13.12 -21.92
CA ASP A 315 20.27 13.62 -23.28
C ASP A 315 19.67 15.02 -23.51
N ASN A 316 18.79 15.46 -22.61
CA ASN A 316 18.10 16.75 -22.67
C ASN A 316 18.28 17.51 -21.36
N PRO A 317 19.48 17.99 -20.98
CA PRO A 317 19.68 18.75 -19.75
C PRO A 317 18.87 20.07 -19.75
N LEU A 318 18.59 20.60 -18.55
CA LEU A 318 17.95 21.91 -18.35
C LEU A 318 18.89 23.08 -18.71
#